data_AF-A0A7G5EB77-F1
#
_entry.id   AF-A0A7G5EB77-F1
#
_cell.length_a   1.000
_cell.length_b   1.000
_cell.length_c   1.000
_cell.angle_alpha   90.00
_cell.angle_beta   90.00
_cell.angle_gamma   90.00
#
_symmetry.space_group_name_H-M   'P 1'
#
loop_
_entity.id
_entity.type
_entity.pdbx_description
1 polymer ?
#
loop_
_entity_poly.entity_id
_entity_poly.type
_entity_poly.pdbx_seq_one_letter_code
_entity_poly.pdbx_strand_id
1 'polypeptide(L)'
;MEYIKQPWPWYISGPLIALVMYLLLKQGKDFGMSNNLRTMCTVLGAGKTSSFFRFDWKTQSWNLLVVLGTAIGGFIAHNFLSDGTASQINSKSVADLKELGIIDHLQGYLPESIFIFDGSLFQFLLLSIGGVLIGFGTRYAGGCSSGHAISGLSNFQLPSLIAVIGFFLGGIIMVHFLFPLIFA
;
A
#
# COMPACT_ATOMS: atom_id res chain seq x y z
N MET A 1 9.34 -17.82 -21.17
CA MET A 1 9.98 -16.77 -20.36
C MET A 1 9.25 -15.43 -20.49
N GLU A 2 8.85 -15.01 -21.70
CA GLU A 2 8.10 -13.75 -21.92
C GLU A 2 6.75 -13.69 -21.18
N TYR A 3 6.00 -14.81 -21.13
CA TYR A 3 4.70 -14.87 -20.43
C TYR A 3 4.75 -14.57 -18.92
N ILE A 4 5.91 -14.77 -18.29
CA ILE A 4 6.10 -14.52 -16.85
C ILE A 4 6.51 -13.06 -16.61
N LYS A 5 7.16 -12.43 -17.59
CA LYS A 5 7.68 -11.06 -17.45
C LYS A 5 6.68 -9.97 -17.80
N GLN A 6 5.69 -10.29 -18.63
CA GLN A 6 4.63 -9.36 -19.00
C GLN A 6 3.61 -9.17 -17.86
N PRO A 7 2.92 -8.01 -17.80
CA PRO A 7 1.83 -7.80 -16.86
C PRO A 7 0.74 -8.87 -17.00
N TRP A 8 0.38 -9.50 -15.89
CA TRP A 8 -0.68 -10.50 -15.91
C TRP A 8 -2.06 -9.85 -15.93
N PRO A 9 -2.96 -10.32 -16.81
CA PRO A 9 -4.35 -9.87 -16.82
C PRO A 9 -5.02 -10.06 -15.47
N TRP A 10 -5.95 -9.16 -15.15
CA TRP A 10 -6.69 -9.16 -13.88
C TRP A 10 -7.45 -10.48 -13.61
N TYR A 11 -7.88 -11.17 -14.67
CA TYR A 11 -8.57 -12.46 -14.56
C TYR A 11 -7.64 -13.63 -14.21
N ILE A 12 -6.31 -13.44 -14.24
CA ILE A 12 -5.33 -14.41 -13.74
C ILE A 12 -4.91 -14.03 -12.33
N SER A 13 -4.51 -12.77 -12.12
CA SER A 13 -4.03 -12.30 -10.81
C SER A 13 -5.13 -12.31 -9.75
N GLY A 14 -6.37 -11.98 -10.11
CA GLY A 14 -7.53 -12.02 -9.22
C GLY A 14 -7.78 -13.39 -8.59
N PRO A 15 -8.01 -14.46 -9.38
CA PRO A 15 -8.17 -15.82 -8.86
C PRO A 15 -6.96 -16.33 -8.06
N LEU A 16 -5.73 -15.97 -8.43
CA LEU A 16 -4.54 -16.33 -7.67
C LEU A 16 -4.50 -15.65 -6.30
N ILE A 17 -4.81 -14.36 -6.22
CA ILE A 17 -4.94 -13.64 -4.94
C ILE A 17 -6.05 -14.28 -4.10
N ALA A 18 -7.20 -14.59 -4.71
CA ALA A 18 -8.31 -15.25 -4.02
C ALA A 18 -7.92 -16.64 -3.47
N LEU A 19 -7.16 -17.43 -4.23
CA LEU A 19 -6.63 -18.71 -3.80
C LEU A 19 -5.68 -18.55 -2.61
N VAL A 20 -4.76 -17.59 -2.66
CA VAL A 20 -3.86 -17.29 -1.53
C VAL A 20 -4.67 -16.88 -0.31
N MET A 21 -5.63 -15.97 -0.44
CA MET A 21 -6.51 -15.55 0.66
C MET A 21 -7.29 -16.73 1.25
N TYR A 22 -7.86 -17.58 0.41
CA TYR A 22 -8.57 -18.78 0.84
C TYR A 22 -7.67 -19.73 1.66
N LEU A 23 -6.43 -19.97 1.20
CA LEU A 23 -5.48 -20.82 1.91
C LEU A 23 -5.08 -20.23 3.27
N LEU A 24 -4.93 -18.91 3.37
CA LEU A 24 -4.67 -18.23 4.65
C LEU A 24 -5.85 -18.37 5.61
N LEU A 25 -7.07 -18.09 5.14
CA LEU A 25 -8.28 -18.20 5.95
C LEU A 25 -8.51 -19.62 6.46
N LYS A 26 -8.25 -20.64 5.62
CA LYS A 26 -8.35 -22.05 6.03
C LYS A 26 -7.38 -22.42 7.16
N GLN A 27 -6.25 -21.73 7.28
CA GLN A 27 -5.27 -21.91 8.34
C GLN A 27 -5.55 -21.03 9.57
N GLY A 28 -6.67 -20.29 9.59
CA GLY A 28 -6.99 -19.32 10.63
C GLY A 28 -6.01 -18.16 10.69
N LYS A 29 -5.40 -17.81 9.55
CA LYS A 29 -4.42 -16.73 9.44
C LYS A 29 -5.05 -15.50 8.78
N ASP A 30 -4.81 -14.34 9.36
CA ASP A 30 -5.29 -13.07 8.82
C ASP A 30 -4.32 -12.51 7.76
N PHE A 31 -4.87 -11.75 6.80
CA PHE A 31 -4.08 -10.95 5.86
C PHE A 31 -4.11 -9.48 6.27
N GLY A 32 -3.20 -9.09 7.18
CA GLY A 32 -3.14 -7.74 7.74
C GLY A 32 -1.75 -7.11 7.60
N MET A 33 -1.67 -6.02 6.83
CA MET A 33 -0.43 -5.24 6.69
C MET A 33 -0.25 -4.19 7.80
N SER A 34 -1.33 -3.48 8.18
CA SER A 34 -1.27 -2.37 9.15
C SER A 34 -0.89 -2.79 10.57
N ASN A 35 -1.29 -3.99 10.99
CA ASN A 35 -0.93 -4.51 12.31
C ASN A 35 0.57 -4.71 12.47
N ASN A 36 1.33 -4.85 11.38
CA ASN A 36 2.78 -5.01 11.44
C ASN A 36 3.49 -3.75 11.91
N LEU A 37 3.02 -2.57 11.52
CA LEU A 37 3.57 -1.30 12.00
C LEU A 37 3.42 -1.18 13.52
N ARG A 38 2.23 -1.50 14.04
CA ARG A 38 1.99 -1.55 15.50
C ARG A 38 2.87 -2.59 16.18
N THR A 39 3.03 -3.76 15.59
CA THR A 39 3.87 -4.85 16.10
C THR A 39 5.34 -4.44 16.15
N MET A 40 5.85 -3.78 15.10
CA MET A 40 7.20 -3.23 15.08
C MET A 40 7.40 -2.19 16.18
N CYS A 41 6.46 -1.25 16.38
CA CYS A 41 6.51 -0.31 17.49
C CYS A 41 6.57 -1.01 18.86
N THR A 42 5.80 -2.07 19.05
CA THR A 42 5.83 -2.87 20.29
C THR A 42 7.17 -3.57 20.50
N VAL A 43 7.74 -4.17 19.46
CA VAL A 43 9.07 -4.83 19.53
C VAL A 43 10.17 -3.81 19.85
N LEU A 44 10.08 -2.60 19.29
CA LEU A 44 11.01 -1.49 19.56
C LEU A 44 10.83 -0.86 20.96
N GLY A 45 9.88 -1.35 21.76
CA GLY A 45 9.73 -0.94 23.16
C GLY A 45 8.70 0.16 23.41
N ALA A 46 7.85 0.51 22.43
CA ALA A 46 6.75 1.47 22.63
C ALA A 46 5.72 1.01 23.67
N GLY A 47 5.75 -0.27 24.07
CA GLY A 47 4.98 -0.77 25.22
C GLY A 47 5.31 -0.08 26.55
N LYS A 48 6.49 0.56 26.66
CA LYS A 48 6.86 1.35 27.85
C LYS A 48 6.21 2.73 27.89
N THR A 49 5.85 3.29 26.72
CA THR A 49 5.33 4.66 26.60
C THR A 49 3.81 4.71 26.51
N SER A 50 3.16 3.67 25.96
CA SER A 50 1.70 3.64 25.85
C SER A 50 1.13 2.23 26.04
N SER A 51 -0.01 2.17 26.73
CA SER A 51 -0.79 0.93 26.92
C SER A 51 -1.25 0.32 25.61
N PHE A 52 -1.41 1.13 24.56
CA PHE A 52 -1.78 0.65 23.23
C PHE A 52 -0.76 -0.34 22.64
N PHE A 53 0.53 -0.19 22.95
CA PHE A 53 1.59 -1.07 22.45
C PHE A 53 1.89 -2.24 23.40
N ARG A 54 1.19 -2.34 24.54
CA ARG A 54 1.36 -3.44 25.50
C ARG A 54 0.50 -4.63 25.10
N PHE A 55 0.98 -5.42 24.14
CA PHE A 55 0.37 -6.70 23.76
C PHE A 55 1.45 -7.72 23.44
N ASP A 56 1.08 -9.01 23.43
CA ASP A 56 2.00 -10.07 23.03
C ASP A 56 2.16 -10.07 21.50
N TRP A 57 3.25 -9.47 21.03
CA TRP A 57 3.57 -9.36 19.60
C TRP A 57 3.74 -10.72 18.92
N LYS A 58 4.05 -11.80 19.66
CA LYS A 58 4.20 -13.15 19.10
C LYS A 58 2.90 -13.67 18.49
N THR A 59 1.76 -13.20 18.98
CA THR A 59 0.43 -13.49 18.40
C THR A 59 0.27 -12.97 16.97
N GLN A 60 1.04 -11.95 16.58
CA GLN A 60 1.03 -11.33 15.26
C GLN A 60 2.25 -11.73 14.40
N SER A 61 3.04 -12.72 14.83
CA SER A 61 4.24 -13.19 14.12
C SER A 61 3.98 -13.60 12.68
N TRP A 62 2.79 -14.14 12.39
CA TRP A 62 2.36 -14.46 11.04
C TRP A 62 2.35 -13.24 10.10
N ASN A 63 1.83 -12.11 10.57
CA ASN A 63 1.74 -10.90 9.76
C ASN A 63 3.13 -10.36 9.40
N LEU A 64 4.12 -10.55 10.28
CA LEU A 64 5.52 -10.19 10.01
C LEU A 64 6.11 -11.05 8.89
N LEU A 65 5.80 -12.35 8.86
CA LEU A 65 6.19 -13.23 7.75
C LEU A 65 5.57 -12.79 6.42
N VAL A 66 4.31 -12.34 6.44
CA VAL A 66 3.63 -11.81 5.24
C VAL A 66 4.35 -10.55 4.73
N VAL A 67 4.72 -9.61 5.60
CA VAL A 67 5.48 -8.41 5.20
C VAL A 67 6.84 -8.79 4.62
N LEU A 68 7.58 -9.68 5.29
CA LEU A 68 8.88 -10.13 4.81
C LEU A 68 8.76 -10.83 3.45
N GLY A 69 7.80 -11.73 3.30
CA GLY A 69 7.52 -12.42 2.05
C GLY A 69 7.11 -11.46 0.93
N THR A 70 6.34 -10.41 1.25
CA THR A 70 5.96 -9.38 0.28
C THR A 70 7.16 -8.55 -0.16
N ALA A 71 8.07 -8.20 0.78
CA ALA A 71 9.30 -7.49 0.45
C ALA A 71 10.24 -8.32 -0.45
N ILE A 72 10.44 -9.59 -0.10
CA ILE A 72 11.24 -10.53 -0.91
C ILE A 72 10.58 -10.75 -2.28
N GLY A 73 9.26 -10.95 -2.31
CA GLY A 73 8.49 -11.11 -3.53
C GLY A 73 8.60 -9.89 -4.45
N GLY A 74 8.48 -8.68 -3.90
CA GLY A 74 8.68 -7.42 -4.62
C GLY A 74 10.10 -7.28 -5.17
N PHE A 75 11.12 -7.63 -4.38
CA PHE A 75 12.52 -7.62 -4.82
C PHE A 75 12.77 -8.58 -5.99
N ILE A 76 12.26 -9.83 -5.89
CA ILE A 76 12.38 -10.82 -6.96
C ILE A 76 11.60 -10.36 -8.20
N ALA A 77 10.39 -9.82 -7.99
CA ALA A 77 9.56 -9.32 -9.07
C ALA A 77 10.25 -8.21 -9.85
N HIS A 78 10.82 -7.23 -9.15
CA HIS A 78 11.52 -6.11 -9.78
C HIS A 78 12.79 -6.52 -10.53
N ASN A 79 13.63 -7.38 -9.95
CA ASN A 79 14.94 -7.71 -10.54
C ASN A 79 14.90 -8.82 -11.60
N PHE A 80 13.99 -9.80 -11.46
CA PHE A 80 14.00 -11.00 -12.30
C PHE A 80 12.75 -11.18 -13.17
N LEU A 81 11.60 -10.62 -12.74
CA LEU A 81 10.30 -10.84 -13.37
C LEU A 81 9.73 -9.57 -14.03
N SER A 82 10.41 -8.43 -13.96
CA SER A 82 10.03 -7.21 -14.66
C SER A 82 10.87 -7.05 -15.92
N ASP A 83 10.24 -6.61 -17.01
CA ASP A 83 10.90 -6.20 -18.25
C ASP A 83 11.21 -4.69 -18.28
N GLY A 84 10.96 -3.98 -17.17
CA GLY A 84 11.16 -2.53 -17.07
C GLY A 84 10.13 -1.72 -17.86
N THR A 85 9.09 -2.36 -18.42
CA THR A 85 8.02 -1.63 -19.11
C THR A 85 7.19 -0.86 -18.11
N ALA A 86 6.98 0.43 -18.39
CA ALA A 86 6.16 1.28 -17.55
C ALA A 86 4.70 0.80 -17.58
N SER A 87 4.00 1.01 -16.47
CA SER A 87 2.58 0.68 -16.36
C SER A 87 1.78 1.36 -17.47
N GLN A 88 0.92 0.60 -18.16
CA GLN A 88 0.02 1.13 -19.18
C GLN A 88 -1.08 1.96 -18.50
N ILE A 89 -0.85 3.27 -18.38
CA ILE A 89 -1.84 4.22 -17.87
C ILE A 89 -2.46 5.05 -19.00
N ASN A 90 -3.63 5.62 -18.73
CA ASN A 90 -4.36 6.44 -19.70
C ASN A 90 -3.51 7.65 -20.14
N SER A 91 -3.41 7.88 -21.45
CA SER A 91 -2.66 8.99 -22.04
C SER A 91 -3.05 10.36 -21.50
N LYS A 92 -4.33 10.56 -21.14
CA LYS A 92 -4.79 11.78 -20.50
C LYS A 92 -4.18 11.97 -19.10
N SER A 93 -4.19 10.91 -18.29
CA SER A 93 -3.56 10.94 -16.97
C SER A 93 -2.05 11.17 -17.04
N VAL A 94 -1.39 10.70 -18.11
CA VAL A 94 0.03 11.03 -18.37
C VAL A 94 0.21 12.52 -18.61
N ALA A 95 -0.65 13.13 -19.43
CA ALA A 95 -0.59 14.56 -19.72
C ALA A 95 -0.82 15.39 -18.44
N ASP A 96 -1.85 15.05 -17.65
CA ASP A 96 -2.17 15.75 -16.41
C ASP A 96 -1.01 15.67 -15.39
N LEU A 97 -0.38 14.49 -15.25
CA LEU A 97 0.77 14.32 -14.33
C LEU A 97 2.04 15.04 -14.81
N LYS A 98 2.22 15.19 -16.13
CA LYS A 98 3.32 15.98 -16.70
C LYS A 98 3.12 17.47 -16.48
N GLU A 99 1.88 17.95 -16.64
CA GLU A 99 1.53 19.36 -16.38
C GLU A 99 1.78 19.74 -14.92
N LEU A 100 1.49 18.83 -13.99
CA LEU A 100 1.78 18.99 -12.57
C LEU A 100 3.27 18.85 -12.20
N GLY A 101 4.18 18.61 -13.16
CA GLY A 101 5.60 18.40 -12.88
C GLY A 101 5.92 17.15 -12.04
N ILE A 102 4.98 16.23 -11.90
CA ILE A 102 5.15 15.02 -11.07
C ILE A 102 5.95 13.95 -11.84
N ILE A 103 5.78 13.86 -13.15
CA ILE A 103 6.53 12.93 -14.00
C ILE A 103 7.16 13.66 -15.18
N ASP A 104 8.44 13.39 -15.45
CA ASP A 104 9.08 13.77 -16.72
C ASP A 104 8.83 12.68 -17.77
N HIS A 105 8.97 11.43 -17.36
CA HIS A 105 8.79 10.25 -18.18
C HIS A 105 8.15 9.12 -17.36
N LEU A 106 7.31 8.31 -18.00
CA LEU A 106 6.81 7.07 -17.40
C LEU A 106 7.93 6.04 -17.44
N GLN A 107 8.70 5.95 -16.37
CA GLN A 107 9.58 4.81 -16.11
C GLN A 107 9.20 4.20 -14.77
N GLY A 108 9.06 2.88 -14.77
CA GLY A 108 8.70 2.12 -13.57
C GLY A 108 7.25 2.31 -13.10
N TYR A 109 7.06 2.09 -11.79
CA TYR A 109 5.74 2.03 -11.15
C TYR A 109 5.40 3.27 -10.31
N LEU A 110 6.41 4.08 -9.96
CA LEU A 110 6.31 5.21 -9.03
C LEU A 110 7.07 6.41 -9.61
N PRO A 111 6.57 7.65 -9.40
CA PRO A 111 7.27 8.86 -9.83
C PRO A 111 8.56 9.05 -9.01
N GLU A 112 9.71 8.97 -9.67
CA GLU A 112 11.01 9.09 -9.01
C GLU A 112 11.20 10.43 -8.30
N SER A 113 10.66 11.51 -8.85
CA SER A 113 10.68 12.87 -8.29
C SER A 113 10.11 12.98 -6.87
N ILE A 114 9.13 12.13 -6.51
CA ILE A 114 8.48 12.16 -5.19
C ILE A 114 9.11 11.14 -4.24
N PHE A 115 9.58 10.00 -4.76
CA PHE A 115 9.97 8.86 -3.92
C PHE A 115 11.49 8.67 -3.78
N ILE A 116 12.31 9.17 -4.71
CA ILE A 116 13.77 9.17 -4.58
C ILE A 116 14.16 10.42 -3.81
N PHE A 117 14.72 10.25 -2.61
CA PHE A 117 15.07 11.37 -1.75
C PHE A 117 16.24 12.16 -2.35
N ASP A 118 15.98 13.40 -2.74
CA ASP A 118 16.98 14.31 -3.33
C ASP A 118 17.60 15.29 -2.30
N GLY A 119 17.17 15.20 -1.03
CA GLY A 119 17.56 16.14 0.03
C GLY A 119 16.59 17.31 0.21
N SER A 120 15.51 17.38 -0.57
CA SER A 120 14.50 18.43 -0.48
C SER A 120 13.73 18.36 0.84
N LEU A 121 13.74 19.49 1.57
CA LEU A 121 12.93 19.65 2.77
C LEU A 121 11.43 19.50 2.45
N PHE A 122 11.00 19.95 1.28
CA PHE A 122 9.61 19.81 0.84
C PHE A 122 9.22 18.35 0.70
N GLN A 123 10.05 17.54 0.01
CA GLN A 123 9.80 16.10 -0.15
C GLN A 123 9.79 15.39 1.21
N PHE A 124 10.74 15.70 2.09
CA PHE A 124 10.80 15.15 3.44
C PHE A 124 9.51 15.44 4.23
N LEU A 125 9.07 16.71 4.23
CA LEU A 125 7.85 17.11 4.93
C LEU A 125 6.61 16.47 4.32
N LEU A 126 6.49 16.46 2.99
CA LEU A 126 5.37 15.87 2.27
C LEU A 126 5.20 14.38 2.61
N LEU A 127 6.28 13.59 2.50
CA LEU A 127 6.25 12.16 2.79
C LEU A 127 6.04 11.89 4.29
N SER A 128 6.65 12.70 5.17
CA SER A 128 6.49 12.54 6.63
C SER A 128 5.05 12.83 7.07
N ILE A 129 4.48 13.94 6.61
CA ILE A 129 3.08 14.31 6.88
C ILE A 129 2.15 13.24 6.29
N GLY A 130 2.40 12.80 5.05
CA GLY A 130 1.64 11.72 4.42
C GLY A 130 1.68 10.43 5.24
N GLY A 131 2.86 10.02 5.72
CA GLY A 131 3.02 8.84 6.57
C GLY A 131 2.26 8.96 7.89
N VAL A 132 2.29 10.12 8.54
CA VAL A 132 1.53 10.39 9.77
C VAL A 132 0.03 10.30 9.49
N LEU A 133 -0.46 10.92 8.42
CA LEU A 133 -1.88 10.87 8.03
C LEU A 133 -2.34 9.45 7.71
N ILE A 134 -1.53 8.66 6.99
CA ILE A 134 -1.82 7.25 6.69
C ILE A 134 -1.89 6.44 7.99
N GLY A 135 -0.92 6.62 8.89
CA GLY A 135 -0.90 5.92 10.19
C GLY A 135 -2.12 6.26 11.05
N PHE A 136 -2.44 7.55 11.15
CA PHE A 136 -3.62 8.04 11.86
C PHE A 136 -4.92 7.50 11.25
N GLY A 137 -5.10 7.66 9.93
CA GLY A 137 -6.30 7.24 9.21
C GLY A 137 -6.52 5.73 9.27
N THR A 138 -5.46 4.94 9.09
CA THR A 138 -5.50 3.47 9.23
C THR A 138 -5.96 3.07 10.63
N ARG A 139 -5.49 3.77 11.67
CA ARG A 139 -5.91 3.47 13.04
C ARG A 139 -7.35 3.88 13.30
N TYR A 140 -7.75 5.04 12.79
CA TYR A 140 -9.10 5.58 12.93
C TYR A 140 -10.14 4.69 12.24
N ALA A 141 -9.83 4.19 11.04
CA ALA A 141 -10.67 3.24 10.31
C ALA A 141 -10.68 1.82 10.93
N GLY A 142 -9.69 1.49 11.76
CA GLY A 142 -9.54 0.15 12.33
C GLY A 142 -8.86 -0.86 11.39
N GLY A 143 -8.24 -0.39 10.30
CA GLY A 143 -7.57 -1.21 9.31
C GLY A 143 -7.11 -0.40 8.09
N CYS A 144 -6.26 -0.99 7.25
CA CYS A 144 -5.86 -0.43 5.95
C CYS A 144 -6.59 -1.11 4.79
N SER A 145 -6.22 -0.79 3.55
CA SER A 145 -6.81 -1.40 2.35
C SER A 145 -6.72 -2.93 2.33
N SER A 146 -5.65 -3.55 2.85
CA SER A 146 -5.57 -5.02 2.91
C SER A 146 -6.60 -5.61 3.87
N GLY A 147 -6.89 -4.91 4.98
CA GLY A 147 -7.87 -5.35 5.98
C GLY A 147 -9.31 -5.12 5.50
N HIS A 148 -9.62 -3.92 5.03
CA HIS A 148 -10.99 -3.57 4.63
C HIS A 148 -11.34 -3.97 3.20
N ALA A 149 -10.48 -3.67 2.21
CA ALA A 149 -10.80 -3.88 0.80
C ALA A 149 -10.65 -5.35 0.37
N ILE A 150 -9.61 -6.05 0.86
CA ILE A 150 -9.38 -7.46 0.50
C ILE A 150 -10.17 -8.38 1.43
N SER A 151 -9.84 -8.40 2.72
CA SER A 151 -10.47 -9.34 3.67
C SER A 151 -11.90 -8.92 4.07
N GLY A 152 -12.11 -7.65 4.38
CA GLY A 152 -13.37 -7.14 4.92
C GLY A 152 -14.54 -7.17 3.93
N LEU A 153 -14.31 -6.69 2.70
CA LEU A 153 -15.32 -6.75 1.63
C LEU A 153 -15.63 -8.19 1.21
N SER A 154 -14.63 -9.08 1.18
CA SER A 154 -14.84 -10.51 0.89
C SER A 154 -15.72 -11.18 1.95
N ASN A 155 -15.70 -10.68 3.19
CA ASN A 155 -16.56 -11.12 4.28
C ASN A 155 -17.87 -10.30 4.40
N PHE A 156 -18.22 -9.49 3.40
CA PHE A 156 -19.43 -8.65 3.36
C PHE A 156 -19.61 -7.72 4.57
N GLN A 157 -18.52 -7.23 5.14
CA GLN A 157 -18.58 -6.34 6.30
C GLN A 157 -18.98 -4.92 5.88
N LEU A 158 -20.16 -4.46 6.34
CA LEU A 158 -20.61 -3.10 6.10
C LEU A 158 -19.62 -2.01 6.58
N PRO A 159 -18.97 -2.13 7.76
CA PRO A 159 -17.94 -1.16 8.16
C PRO A 159 -16.79 -1.06 7.16
N SER A 160 -16.39 -2.20 6.58
CA SER A 160 -15.33 -2.25 5.57
C SER A 160 -15.75 -1.60 4.26
N LEU A 161 -17.01 -1.74 3.85
CA LEU A 161 -17.54 -1.02 2.69
C LEU A 161 -17.49 0.50 2.90
N ILE A 162 -17.92 0.98 4.06
CA ILE A 162 -17.89 2.41 4.41
C ILE A 162 -16.44 2.92 4.41
N ALA A 163 -15.51 2.18 5.02
CA ALA A 163 -14.09 2.54 5.04
C ALA A 163 -13.51 2.63 3.64
N VAL A 164 -13.81 1.65 2.77
CA VAL A 164 -13.31 1.62 1.38
C VAL A 164 -13.85 2.80 0.58
N ILE A 165 -15.15 3.12 0.68
CA ILE A 165 -15.72 4.30 0.04
C ILE A 165 -14.99 5.57 0.50
N GLY A 166 -14.72 5.69 1.81
CA GLY A 166 -13.95 6.79 2.37
C GLY A 166 -12.52 6.87 1.81
N PHE A 167 -11.83 5.73 1.67
CA PHE A 167 -10.48 5.69 1.07
C PHE A 167 -10.48 6.16 -0.38
N PHE A 168 -11.46 5.73 -1.18
CA PHE A 168 -11.61 6.18 -2.57
C PHE A 168 -11.92 7.67 -2.65
N LEU A 169 -12.85 8.18 -1.84
CA LEU A 169 -13.14 9.61 -1.78
C LEU A 169 -11.92 10.44 -1.38
N GLY A 170 -11.16 9.99 -0.38
CA GLY A 170 -9.90 10.62 0.02
C GLY A 170 -8.88 10.65 -1.11
N GLY A 171 -8.73 9.57 -1.88
CA GLY A 171 -7.87 9.51 -3.05
C GLY A 171 -8.30 10.48 -4.17
N ILE A 172 -9.60 10.56 -4.45
CA ILE A 172 -10.16 11.50 -5.42
C ILE A 172 -9.88 12.95 -4.97
N ILE A 173 -10.13 13.27 -3.70
CA ILE A 173 -9.84 14.60 -3.14
C ILE A 173 -8.35 14.92 -3.25
N MET A 174 -7.48 13.95 -2.95
CA MET A 174 -6.04 14.13 -3.04
C MET A 174 -5.60 14.47 -4.48
N VAL A 175 -6.05 13.70 -5.46
CA VAL A 175 -5.64 13.87 -6.87
C VAL A 175 -6.22 15.13 -7.50
N HIS A 176 -7.49 15.47 -7.23
CA HIS A 176 -8.14 16.58 -7.92
C HIS A 176 -8.01 17.94 -7.21
N PHE A 177 -7.78 17.96 -5.90
CA PHE A 177 -7.72 19.21 -5.14
C PHE A 177 -6.35 19.43 -4.49
N LEU A 178 -5.76 18.42 -3.84
CA LEU A 178 -4.52 18.64 -3.10
C LEU A 178 -3.28 18.58 -4.00
N PHE A 179 -3.20 17.65 -4.96
CA PHE A 179 -2.06 17.56 -5.88
C PHE A 179 -1.84 18.87 -6.66
N PRO A 180 -2.85 19.49 -7.27
CA PRO A 180 -2.69 20.79 -7.91
C PRO A 180 -2.28 21.92 -6.96
N LEU A 181 -2.52 21.81 -5.65
CA LEU A 181 -2.08 22.83 -4.68
C LEU A 181 -0.66 22.59 -4.17
N ILE A 182 -0.25 21.32 -4.12
CA ILE A 182 1.05 20.88 -3.60
C ILE A 182 2.14 21.01 -4.68
N PHE A 183 1.79 20.75 -5.94
CA PHE A 183 2.71 20.69 -7.07
C PHE A 183 2.50 21.79 -8.13
N ALA A 184 1.70 22.83 -7.81
CA ALA A 184 1.60 24.03 -8.65
C ALA A 184 2.79 24.99 -8.46
#